data_AF-A0A9E6B2S7-F1
#
_entry.id   AF-A0A9E6B2S7-F1
#
_cell.length_a   1.000
_cell.length_b   1.000
_cell.length_c   1.000
_cell.angle_alpha   90.00
_cell.angle_beta   90.00
_cell.angle_gamma   90.00
#
_symmetry.space_group_name_H-M   'P 1'
#
loop_
_entity.id
_entity.type
_entity.pdbx_description
1 polymer ?
#
loop_
_entity_poly.entity_id
_entity_poly.type
_entity_poly.pdbx_seq_one_letter_code
_entity_poly.pdbx_strand_id
1 'polypeptide(L)'
;MNSEPDKHVLQRVQKLLAPFARESLSAFDNMKLVIAVIAADMEQNVNDSAKPAAIIGYEVTLRRGAHPDIEDKHSKIDDDNSKKSEQFYCVKWQNLWVNCGLTHDYSASIVLLDHDGKVQQIKAPSLSDDSHEAAGKGSLDIIDIEMSSLRELHVAVLSLQQVEFMCLEYAHFDHC
;
A
#
# COMPACT_ATOMS: atom_id res chain seq x y z
N MET A 1 -16.88 -0.96 13.17
CA MET A 1 -17.67 0.30 13.16
C MET A 1 -16.69 1.44 12.97
N ASN A 2 -16.48 1.86 11.72
CA ASN A 2 -15.59 2.98 11.39
C ASN A 2 -16.09 4.22 12.13
N SER A 3 -15.24 4.83 12.94
CA SER A 3 -15.60 6.10 13.54
C SER A 3 -15.69 7.16 12.42
N GLU A 4 -16.58 8.14 12.54
CA GLU A 4 -16.68 9.26 11.59
C GLU A 4 -15.31 9.90 11.22
N PRO A 5 -14.33 10.06 12.14
CA PRO A 5 -13.01 10.56 11.75
C PRO A 5 -12.23 9.62 10.83
N ASP A 6 -12.36 8.29 10.97
CA ASP A 6 -11.66 7.33 10.11
C ASP A 6 -12.15 7.45 8.64
N LYS A 7 -13.45 7.71 8.44
CA LYS A 7 -14.02 7.96 7.10
C LYS A 7 -13.49 9.23 6.47
N HIS A 8 -13.36 10.31 7.23
CA HIS A 8 -12.80 11.57 6.73
C HIS A 8 -11.33 11.42 6.33
N VAL A 9 -10.54 10.71 7.14
CA VAL A 9 -9.14 10.40 6.83
C VAL A 9 -9.04 9.57 5.56
N LEU A 10 -9.86 8.53 5.42
CA LEU A 10 -9.88 7.69 4.22
C LEU A 10 -10.22 8.49 2.96
N GLN A 11 -11.28 9.31 2.99
CA GLN A 11 -11.66 10.16 1.86
C GLN A 11 -10.57 11.17 1.49
N ARG A 12 -9.90 11.73 2.50
CA ARG A 12 -8.79 12.67 2.30
C ARG A 12 -7.62 11.99 1.59
N VAL A 13 -7.17 10.84 2.08
CA VAL A 13 -6.06 10.08 1.46
C VAL A 13 -6.44 9.62 0.05
N GLN A 14 -7.67 9.15 -0.15
CA GLN A 14 -8.16 8.77 -1.47
C GLN A 14 -8.09 9.93 -2.46
N LYS A 15 -8.51 11.14 -2.05
CA LYS A 15 -8.43 12.34 -2.89
C LYS A 15 -6.99 12.75 -3.21
N LEU A 16 -6.10 12.67 -2.22
CA LEU A 16 -4.69 13.01 -2.38
C LEU A 16 -3.96 12.09 -3.36
N LEU A 17 -4.29 10.80 -3.33
CA LEU A 17 -3.64 9.78 -4.16
C LEU A 17 -4.32 9.56 -5.52
N ALA A 18 -5.55 10.03 -5.71
CA ALA A 18 -6.29 9.89 -6.96
C ALA A 18 -5.53 10.34 -8.23
N PRO A 19 -4.71 11.42 -8.22
CA PRO A 19 -3.91 11.81 -9.38
C PRO A 19 -2.90 10.75 -9.83
N PHE A 20 -2.44 9.91 -8.89
CA PHE A 20 -1.39 8.91 -9.14
C PHE A 20 -1.95 7.50 -9.35
N ALA A 21 -3.27 7.33 -9.42
CA ALA A 21 -3.91 6.02 -9.48
C ALA A 21 -3.54 5.20 -10.73
N ARG A 22 -2.98 5.84 -11.77
CA ARG A 22 -2.59 5.22 -13.04
C ARG A 22 -1.09 5.03 -13.21
N GLU A 23 -0.30 5.49 -12.24
CA GLU A 23 1.16 5.44 -12.33
C GLU A 23 1.64 3.99 -12.22
N SER A 24 2.54 3.60 -13.13
CA SER A 24 3.18 2.28 -13.12
C SER A 24 4.49 2.35 -12.35
N LEU A 25 4.40 2.54 -11.03
CA LEU A 25 5.57 2.61 -10.15
C LEU A 25 5.89 1.27 -9.50
N SER A 26 7.14 1.10 -9.09
CA SER A 26 7.51 0.02 -8.18
C SER A 26 6.80 0.18 -6.83
N ALA A 27 6.59 -0.92 -6.11
CA ALA A 27 5.98 -0.86 -4.79
C ALA A 27 6.75 0.03 -3.80
N PHE A 28 8.08 0.11 -3.94
CA PHE A 28 8.91 0.97 -3.10
C PHE A 28 8.73 2.46 -3.46
N ASP A 29 8.58 2.79 -4.74
CA ASP A 29 8.33 4.16 -5.19
C ASP A 29 6.89 4.59 -4.86
N ASN A 30 5.92 3.68 -4.94
CA ASN A 30 4.58 3.89 -4.38
C ASN A 30 4.63 4.25 -2.88
N MET A 31 5.45 3.56 -2.09
CA MET A 31 5.61 3.90 -0.67
C MET A 31 6.18 5.31 -0.48
N LYS A 32 7.22 5.70 -1.24
CA LYS A 32 7.77 7.07 -1.20
C LYS A 32 6.72 8.11 -1.59
N LEU A 33 5.99 7.84 -2.66
CA LEU A 33 4.90 8.69 -3.16
C LEU A 33 3.85 8.93 -2.07
N VAL A 34 3.35 7.86 -1.47
CA VAL A 34 2.32 7.94 -0.42
C VAL A 34 2.82 8.75 0.78
N ILE A 35 4.05 8.50 1.25
CA ILE A 35 4.65 9.25 2.35
C ILE A 35 4.77 10.74 2.00
N ALA A 36 5.29 11.06 0.81
CA ALA A 36 5.51 12.44 0.36
C ALA A 36 4.19 13.22 0.25
N VAL A 37 3.17 12.61 -0.36
CA VAL A 37 1.87 13.25 -0.58
C VAL A 37 1.14 13.53 0.74
N ILE A 38 1.13 12.55 1.66
CA ILE A 38 0.51 12.74 2.99
C ILE A 38 1.30 13.77 3.81
N ALA A 39 2.64 13.73 3.77
CA ALA A 39 3.48 14.69 4.49
C ALA A 39 3.26 16.13 4.00
N ALA A 40 3.22 16.35 2.68
CA ALA A 40 2.96 17.66 2.10
C ALA A 40 1.58 18.21 2.48
N ASP A 41 0.57 17.35 2.54
CA ASP A 41 -0.76 17.71 2.99
C ASP A 41 -0.82 18.02 4.50
N MET A 42 -0.04 17.33 5.34
CA MET A 42 0.10 17.68 6.76
C MET A 42 0.73 19.06 6.96
N GLU A 43 1.78 19.39 6.21
CA GLU A 43 2.46 20.69 6.27
C GLU A 43 1.53 21.87 5.89
N GLN A 44 0.59 21.64 4.98
CA GLN A 44 -0.40 22.66 4.58
C GLN A 44 -1.50 22.86 5.62
N ASN A 45 -1.68 21.93 6.55
CA ASN A 45 -2.77 21.93 7.53
C ASN A 45 -2.30 22.09 8.99
N VAL A 46 -1.10 22.67 9.20
CA VAL A 46 -0.51 22.95 10.54
C VAL A 46 -1.19 24.15 11.23
N ASN A 47 -2.52 24.16 11.26
CA ASN A 47 -3.30 25.08 12.09
C ASN A 47 -3.76 24.44 13.41
N ASP A 48 -3.58 23.12 13.58
CA ASP A 48 -3.90 22.42 14.81
C ASP A 48 -2.66 22.20 15.67
N SER A 49 -2.70 22.74 16.89
CA SER A 49 -1.70 22.59 17.96
C SER A 49 -1.51 21.13 18.46
N ALA A 50 -2.06 20.14 17.74
CA ALA A 50 -1.91 18.73 18.06
C ALA A 50 -0.60 18.18 17.48
N LYS A 51 0.09 17.33 18.24
CA LYS A 51 1.30 16.64 17.78
C LYS A 51 0.97 15.90 16.47
N PRO A 52 1.69 16.16 15.35
CA PRO A 52 1.40 15.53 14.08
C PRO A 52 1.53 14.02 14.20
N ALA A 53 0.54 13.27 13.70
CA ALA A 53 0.60 11.82 13.67
C ALA A 53 1.75 11.39 12.77
N ALA A 54 2.65 10.54 13.25
CA ALA A 54 3.76 10.06 12.44
C ALA A 54 3.25 9.24 11.24
N ILE A 55 3.82 9.52 10.06
CA ILE A 55 3.66 8.68 8.87
C ILE A 55 4.84 7.71 8.88
N ILE A 56 4.57 6.41 8.81
CA ILE A 56 5.62 5.39 8.89
C ILE A 56 5.44 4.38 7.76
N GLY A 57 6.52 4.14 7.01
CA GLY A 57 6.59 3.07 6.02
C GLY A 57 7.03 1.76 6.66
N TYR A 58 6.50 0.65 6.18
CA TYR A 58 6.83 -0.68 6.64
C TYR A 58 7.07 -1.63 5.47
N GLU A 59 8.02 -2.53 5.66
CA GLU A 59 8.13 -3.78 4.92
C GLU A 59 7.49 -4.88 5.78
N VAL A 60 6.52 -5.59 5.22
CA VAL A 60 5.78 -6.64 5.92
C VAL A 60 6.15 -7.98 5.32
N THR A 61 6.47 -8.96 6.16
CA THR A 61 6.68 -10.36 5.72
C THR A 61 5.53 -11.23 6.20
N LEU A 62 4.61 -11.61 5.30
CA LEU A 62 3.51 -12.50 5.62
C LEU A 62 3.97 -13.96 5.52
N ARG A 63 3.92 -14.67 6.64
CA ARG A 63 4.13 -16.13 6.66
C ARG A 63 2.81 -16.84 6.42
N ARG A 64 2.56 -17.29 5.18
CA ARG A 64 1.43 -18.16 4.90
C ARG A 64 1.71 -19.54 5.52
N GLY A 65 1.25 -19.77 6.75
CA GLY A 65 1.19 -21.10 7.35
C GLY A 65 1.63 -21.21 8.80
N ALA A 66 0.66 -21.04 9.71
CA ALA A 66 0.48 -21.89 10.88
C ALA A 66 -0.98 -21.76 11.34
N HIS A 67 -1.88 -22.55 10.74
CA HIS A 67 -3.13 -22.87 11.42
C HIS A 67 -2.74 -23.76 12.61
N PRO A 68 -2.92 -23.36 13.88
CA PRO A 68 -2.92 -24.33 14.96
C PRO A 68 -4.17 -25.20 14.76
N ASP A 69 -4.10 -26.49 15.06
CA ASP A 69 -5.24 -27.41 15.07
C ASP A 69 -5.64 -27.98 13.69
N ILE A 70 -4.91 -29.01 13.27
CA ILE A 70 -5.41 -30.37 12.96
C ILE A 70 -4.17 -31.28 12.86
N GLU A 71 -3.96 -32.13 13.86
CA GLU A 71 -3.02 -33.25 13.78
C GLU A 71 -3.57 -34.31 12.81
N ASP A 72 -3.32 -34.17 11.50
CA ASP A 72 -3.56 -35.27 10.57
C ASP A 72 -2.25 -36.02 10.29
N LYS A 73 -2.14 -37.18 10.96
CA LYS A 73 -1.12 -38.18 10.69
C LYS A 73 -1.41 -38.81 9.33
N HIS A 74 -0.38 -38.81 8.48
CA HIS A 74 -0.27 -39.52 7.20
C HIS A 74 -0.75 -38.78 5.94
N SER A 75 0.17 -38.03 5.32
CA SER A 75 0.40 -38.22 3.89
C SER A 75 1.88 -37.95 3.57
N LYS A 76 2.55 -38.96 3.02
CA LYS A 76 3.83 -38.80 2.30
C LYS A 76 3.46 -38.26 0.92
N ILE A 77 3.68 -36.98 0.66
CA ILE A 77 3.71 -36.40 -0.68
C ILE A 77 4.82 -35.34 -0.71
N ASP A 78 5.76 -35.59 -1.61
CA ASP A 78 6.87 -34.78 -2.14
C ASP A 78 7.13 -33.37 -1.58
N ASP A 79 8.38 -33.24 -1.11
CA ASP A 79 9.00 -32.12 -0.39
C ASP A 79 9.48 -31.02 -1.37
N ASP A 80 8.55 -30.34 -2.05
CA ASP A 80 8.85 -29.10 -2.80
C ASP A 80 7.65 -28.13 -2.81
N ASN A 81 7.25 -27.66 -1.62
CA ASN A 81 6.32 -26.56 -1.52
C ASN A 81 6.90 -25.49 -0.59
N SER A 82 7.84 -24.72 -1.16
CA SER A 82 8.27 -23.43 -0.63
C SER A 82 7.09 -22.71 0.02
N LYS A 83 7.10 -22.58 1.36
CA LYS A 83 6.21 -21.68 2.08
C LYS A 83 6.54 -20.27 1.59
N LYS A 84 5.95 -19.85 0.47
CA LYS A 84 6.19 -18.53 -0.13
C LYS A 84 5.75 -17.51 0.90
N SER A 85 6.74 -16.91 1.55
CA SER A 85 6.51 -15.76 2.40
C SER A 85 6.35 -14.58 1.46
N GLU A 86 5.18 -13.96 1.48
CA GLU A 86 4.90 -12.80 0.64
C GLU A 86 5.35 -11.56 1.37
N GLN A 87 6.16 -10.73 0.71
CA GLN A 87 6.62 -9.46 1.25
C GLN A 87 5.97 -8.31 0.51
N PHE A 88 5.51 -7.30 1.23
CA PHE A 88 4.89 -6.11 0.66
C PHE A 88 5.26 -4.85 1.43
N TYR A 89 5.14 -3.69 0.76
CA TYR A 89 5.31 -2.39 1.38
C TYR A 89 3.96 -1.82 1.79
N CYS A 90 3.89 -1.21 2.96
CA CYS A 90 2.72 -0.44 3.37
C CYS A 90 3.09 0.82 4.13
N VAL A 91 2.18 1.78 4.17
CA VAL A 91 2.30 3.01 4.95
C VAL A 91 1.20 3.03 6.00
N LYS A 92 1.57 3.33 7.24
CA LYS A 92 0.62 3.61 8.31
C LYS A 92 0.56 5.12 8.55
N TRP A 93 -0.65 5.66 8.57
CA TRP A 93 -0.90 7.03 9.01
C TRP A 93 -2.20 7.07 9.81
N GLN A 94 -2.13 7.56 11.04
CA GLN A 94 -3.24 7.49 12.00
C GLN A 94 -3.73 6.03 12.15
N ASN A 95 -5.02 5.77 11.92
CA ASN A 95 -5.63 4.44 11.93
C ASN A 95 -5.72 3.78 10.54
N LEU A 96 -5.16 4.42 9.50
CA LEU A 96 -5.25 3.96 8.11
C LEU A 96 -3.96 3.22 7.69
N TRP A 97 -4.15 2.14 6.95
CA TRP A 97 -3.07 1.44 6.25
C TRP A 97 -3.20 1.60 4.74
N VAL A 98 -2.08 1.82 4.07
CA VAL A 98 -2.00 1.92 2.61
C VAL A 98 -1.06 0.83 2.11
N ASN A 99 -1.57 -0.14 1.36
CA ASN A 99 -0.76 -1.14 0.68
C ASN A 99 -0.16 -0.53 -0.60
N CYS A 100 1.15 -0.59 -0.72
CA CYS A 100 1.90 -0.02 -1.84
C CYS A 100 2.30 -1.06 -2.89
N GLY A 101 2.06 -2.36 -2.63
CA GLY A 101 2.38 -3.49 -3.50
C GLY A 101 3.40 -4.47 -2.91
N LEU A 102 3.62 -5.58 -3.61
CA LEU A 102 4.62 -6.59 -3.24
C LEU A 102 6.04 -6.04 -3.43
N THR A 103 7.00 -6.45 -2.61
CA THR A 103 8.39 -5.91 -2.68
C THR A 103 9.09 -6.16 -4.01
N HIS A 104 8.62 -7.13 -4.79
CA HIS A 104 9.14 -7.48 -6.11
C HIS A 104 8.26 -6.99 -7.27
N ASP A 105 7.23 -6.18 -6.98
CA ASP A 105 6.34 -5.63 -7.99
C ASP A 105 6.87 -4.28 -8.49
N TYR A 106 7.14 -4.23 -9.79
CA TYR A 106 7.66 -3.04 -10.50
C TYR A 106 6.56 -2.23 -11.19
N SER A 107 5.31 -2.70 -11.13
CA SER A 107 4.11 -2.05 -11.67
C SER A 107 2.95 -2.24 -10.69
N ALA A 108 3.16 -1.77 -9.47
CA ALA A 108 2.26 -2.01 -8.35
C ALA A 108 1.11 -1.00 -8.30
N SER A 109 -0.07 -1.47 -7.87
CA SER A 109 -1.21 -0.60 -7.56
C SER A 109 -1.24 -0.23 -6.08
N ILE A 110 -1.56 1.03 -5.79
CA ILE A 110 -1.79 1.50 -4.42
C ILE A 110 -3.22 1.16 -4.01
N VAL A 111 -3.35 0.58 -2.82
CA VAL A 111 -4.63 0.11 -2.29
C VAL A 111 -4.81 0.52 -0.84
N LEU A 112 -5.96 1.11 -0.51
CA LEU A 112 -6.31 1.51 0.85
C LEU A 112 -6.87 0.31 1.61
N LEU A 113 -6.43 0.15 2.85
CA LEU A 113 -6.90 -0.89 3.76
C LEU A 113 -7.62 -0.23 4.93
N ASP A 114 -8.93 -0.46 5.00
CA ASP A 114 -9.76 -0.05 6.12
C ASP A 114 -9.55 -0.97 7.34
N HIS A 115 -9.83 -0.52 8.56
CA HIS A 115 -9.73 -1.37 9.76
C HIS A 115 -10.76 -2.50 9.77
N ASP A 116 -11.84 -2.37 8.99
CA ASP A 116 -12.81 -3.44 8.72
C ASP A 116 -12.25 -4.49 7.72
N GLY A 117 -10.98 -4.36 7.29
CA GLY A 117 -10.31 -5.21 6.29
C GLY A 117 -10.81 -5.06 4.87
N LYS A 118 -11.63 -4.04 4.62
CA LYS A 118 -12.12 -3.75 3.28
C LYS A 118 -11.02 -3.08 2.49
N VAL A 119 -10.65 -3.74 1.41
CA VAL A 119 -9.69 -3.30 0.42
C VAL A 119 -10.39 -2.31 -0.52
N GLN A 120 -9.89 -1.08 -0.63
CA GLN A 120 -10.39 -0.06 -1.54
C GLN A 120 -9.31 0.36 -2.54
N GLN A 121 -9.54 0.08 -3.82
CA GLN A 121 -8.68 0.59 -4.88
C GLN A 121 -8.88 2.09 -5.06
N ILE A 122 -7.78 2.78 -5.36
CA ILE A 122 -7.80 4.20 -5.67
C ILE A 122 -8.34 4.37 -7.09
N LYS A 123 -9.44 5.10 -7.23
CA LYS A 123 -10.03 5.40 -8.54
C LYS A 123 -9.41 6.68 -9.07
N ALA A 124 -8.94 6.66 -10.31
CA ALA A 124 -8.52 7.85 -11.02
C ALA A 124 -9.72 8.82 -11.18
N PRO A 125 -9.50 10.14 -11.18
CA PRO A 125 -10.54 11.10 -11.55
C PRO A 125 -10.93 10.86 -13.01
N SER A 126 -12.17 10.42 -13.23
CA SER A 126 -12.64 9.91 -14.52
C SER A 126 -12.72 10.99 -15.61
N LEU A 127 -12.14 10.67 -16.77
CA LEU A 127 -12.66 11.06 -18.08
C LEU A 127 -13.08 9.76 -18.76
N SER A 128 -14.41 9.54 -18.84
CA SER A 128 -15.13 8.46 -19.56
C SER A 128 -14.79 7.01 -19.23
N ASP A 129 -15.80 6.28 -18.73
CA ASP A 129 -15.87 4.83 -18.65
C ASP A 129 -15.68 4.20 -20.04
N ASP A 130 -14.69 3.33 -20.19
CA ASP A 130 -14.86 2.03 -20.87
C ASP A 130 -13.62 1.13 -20.70
N SER A 131 -13.86 0.03 -19.99
CA SER A 131 -13.36 -1.33 -20.26
C SER A 131 -12.02 -1.86 -19.66
N HIS A 132 -12.17 -3.11 -19.21
CA HIS A 132 -11.18 -4.15 -18.86
C HIS A 132 -10.50 -4.13 -17.48
N GLU A 133 -11.28 -4.55 -16.47
CA GLU A 133 -10.77 -5.10 -15.20
C GLU A 133 -10.00 -6.41 -15.44
N ALA A 134 -8.67 -6.34 -15.42
CA ALA A 134 -7.82 -7.49 -15.10
C ALA A 134 -7.56 -7.47 -13.59
N ALA A 135 -8.56 -7.86 -12.79
CA ALA A 135 -8.40 -8.02 -11.35
C ALA A 135 -7.44 -9.20 -11.09
N GLY A 136 -6.17 -8.87 -10.84
CA GLY A 136 -5.21 -9.78 -10.22
C GLY A 136 -5.79 -10.27 -8.90
N LYS A 137 -6.25 -11.52 -8.89
CA LYS A 137 -6.97 -12.17 -7.80
C LYS A 137 -5.98 -12.62 -6.71
N GLY A 138 -5.31 -11.66 -6.09
CA GLY A 138 -4.67 -11.83 -4.79
C GLY A 138 -5.67 -11.42 -3.72
N SER A 139 -6.45 -12.37 -3.22
CA SER A 139 -7.30 -12.15 -2.03
C SER A 139 -6.38 -11.97 -0.84
N LEU A 140 -5.96 -10.73 -0.63
CA LEU A 140 -5.29 -10.30 0.57
C LEU A 140 -6.38 -10.11 1.62
N ASP A 141 -6.76 -11.20 2.29
CA ASP A 141 -7.44 -11.17 3.58
C ASP A 141 -6.46 -10.56 4.61
N ILE A 142 -6.15 -9.27 4.44
CA ILE A 142 -5.27 -8.52 5.33
C ILE A 142 -6.12 -8.02 6.50
N ILE A 143 -6.26 -8.85 7.52
CA ILE A 143 -6.44 -8.35 8.89
C ILE A 143 -5.77 -9.30 9.88
N ASP A 144 -4.46 -9.48 9.72
CA ASP A 144 -3.56 -9.77 10.84
C ASP A 144 -2.15 -9.37 10.39
N ILE A 145 -1.96 -8.06 10.16
CA ILE A 145 -0.60 -7.51 10.08
C ILE A 145 -0.01 -7.63 11.49
N GLU A 146 0.53 -8.80 11.79
CA GLU A 146 1.15 -9.07 13.07
C GLU A 146 2.33 -8.11 13.26
N MET A 147 2.36 -7.36 14.36
CA MET A 147 3.42 -6.37 14.62
C MET A 147 4.82 -6.99 14.61
N SER A 148 4.94 -8.29 14.87
CA SER A 148 6.20 -9.06 14.82
C SER A 148 6.75 -9.25 13.39
N SER A 149 5.91 -9.07 12.37
CA SER A 149 6.25 -9.22 10.95
C SER A 149 6.50 -7.88 10.25
N LEU A 150 6.44 -6.78 11.00
CA LEU A 150 6.67 -5.42 10.51
C LEU A 150 8.13 -5.01 10.70
N ARG A 151 8.75 -4.55 9.61
CA ARG A 151 10.02 -3.83 9.65
C ARG A 151 9.79 -2.38 9.26
N GLU A 152 9.99 -1.48 10.21
CA GLU A 152 9.90 -0.04 9.95
C GLU A 152 10.99 0.39 8.96
N LEU A 153 10.59 1.15 7.95
CA LEU A 153 11.46 1.73 6.95
C LEU A 153 11.42 3.24 7.07
N HIS A 154 12.56 3.83 7.41
CA HIS A 154 12.73 5.26 7.40
C HIS A 154 13.09 5.72 5.98
N VAL A 155 12.12 6.29 5.30
CA VAL A 155 12.25 6.75 3.92
C VAL A 155 12.37 8.28 3.92
N ALA A 156 13.24 8.83 3.06
CA ALA A 156 13.32 10.27 2.89
C ALA A 156 11.97 10.80 2.34
N VAL A 157 11.41 11.80 3.02
CA VAL A 157 10.21 12.49 2.55
C VAL A 157 10.59 13.33 1.33
N LEU A 158 10.02 12.99 0.18
CA LEU A 158 10.25 13.72 -1.07
C LEU A 158 9.39 14.99 -1.13
N SER A 159 9.86 16.02 -1.82
CA SER A 159 9.03 17.17 -2.18
C SER A 159 8.04 16.79 -3.29
N LEU A 160 6.95 17.57 -3.43
CA LEU A 160 5.99 17.36 -4.53
C LEU A 160 6.66 17.46 -5.91
N GLN A 161 7.66 18.33 -6.08
CA GLN A 161 8.44 18.41 -7.32
C GLN A 161 9.25 17.14 -7.59
N GLN A 162 9.83 16.52 -6.55
CA GLN A 162 10.54 15.24 -6.69
C GLN A 162 9.58 14.09 -7.03
N VAL A 163 8.37 14.14 -6.47
CA VAL A 163 7.28 13.23 -6.83
C VAL A 163 6.90 13.38 -8.30
N GLU A 164 6.73 14.61 -8.80
CA GLU A 164 6.45 14.86 -10.22
C GLU A 164 7.53 14.27 -11.14
N PHE A 165 8.81 14.43 -10.78
CA PHE A 165 9.90 13.82 -11.55
C PHE A 165 9.89 12.29 -11.51
N MET A 166 9.45 11.69 -10.40
CA MET A 166 9.31 10.25 -10.25
C MET A 166 8.16 9.70 -11.11
N CYS A 167 7.07 10.46 -11.28
CA CYS A 167 5.90 10.10 -12.09
C CYS A 167 5.97 10.55 -13.55
N LEU A 168 7.06 11.19 -13.98
CA LEU A 168 7.19 11.67 -15.35
C LEU A 168 7.45 10.49 -16.31
N GLU A 169 6.53 10.25 -17.25
CA GLU A 169 6.52 9.14 -18.25
C GLU A 169 7.69 9.11 -19.27
N TYR A 170 8.86 9.71 -19.00
CA TYR A 170 10.04 9.62 -19.89
C TYR A 170 11.03 8.51 -19.51
N ALA A 171 10.51 7.32 -19.19
CA ALA A 171 11.33 6.11 -19.05
C ALA A 171 11.03 5.07 -20.13
N HIS A 172 10.54 5.46 -21.31
CA HIS A 172 10.83 4.69 -22.52
C HIS A 172 12.26 5.06 -22.98
N PHE A 173 13.27 4.42 -22.39
CA PHE A 173 14.50 4.13 -23.13
C PHE A 173 14.25 2.86 -23.97
N ASP A 174 13.25 2.87 -24.85
CA ASP A 174 13.14 1.87 -25.91
C ASP A 174 13.62 2.47 -27.22
N HIS A 175 14.50 1.71 -27.87
CA HIS A 175 15.25 1.97 -29.11
C HIS A 175 16.60 2.69 -28.97
N CYS A 176 17.63 1.88 -28.69
CA CYS A 176 18.83 1.82 -29.53
C CYS A 176 18.99 0.40 -30.07
#